data_AF-A0A955DJQ4-F1
#
_entry.id   AF-A0A955DJQ4-F1
#
_cell.length_a   1.000
_cell.length_b   1.000
_cell.length_c   1.000
_cell.angle_alpha   90.00
_cell.angle_beta   90.00
_cell.angle_gamma   90.00
#
_symmetry.space_group_name_H-M   'P 1'
#
loop_
_entity.id
_entity.type
_entity.pdbx_description
1 polymer ?
#
loop_
_entity_poly.entity_id
_entity_poly.type
_entity_poly.pdbx_seq_one_letter_code
_entity_poly.pdbx_strand_id
1 'polypeptide(L)'
;MKHIASTILTLAPLLTLAACDKPAPTSQQSPAPAVPAAPAPTTAGHTTPAASGAPTTLTIDRVTFTAPGNWVAEPPANMMRAAQFRIGADAAAAVFKGIRGSADFNLARWEAQLVNDDKHVQTTERDLTNAKLYHFVGTGTFDGGMSMGNQGPQPNYMVLGALIELGPEECIYIKATGPRATLEPARADWDAMVNSIAVAPAAQ
;
A
#
# COMPACT_ATOMS: atom_id res chain seq x y z
N MET A 1 -70.09 11.62 5.77
CA MET A 1 -71.16 11.42 6.77
C MET A 1 -70.71 10.27 7.64
N LYS A 2 -70.40 10.54 8.92
CA LYS A 2 -71.20 10.07 10.08
C LYS A 2 -70.98 8.56 10.32
N HIS A 3 -70.45 8.04 11.43
CA HIS A 3 -70.41 8.58 12.79
C HIS A 3 -69.74 7.53 13.73
N ILE A 4 -69.02 8.02 14.75
CA ILE A 4 -69.12 7.65 16.19
C ILE A 4 -68.57 6.27 16.61
N ALA A 5 -67.95 6.05 17.77
CA ALA A 5 -67.18 6.81 18.78
C ALA A 5 -66.88 5.80 19.93
N SER A 6 -65.81 6.06 20.69
CA SER A 6 -65.65 5.88 22.15
C SER A 6 -66.01 4.51 22.79
N THR A 7 -65.20 3.94 23.69
CA THR A 7 -64.87 4.48 25.03
C THR A 7 -63.77 3.58 25.65
N ILE A 8 -62.54 4.07 25.83
CA ILE A 8 -61.87 4.44 27.10
C ILE A 8 -62.09 3.46 28.29
N LEU A 9 -61.00 2.84 28.76
CA LEU A 9 -60.72 2.77 30.20
C LEU A 9 -59.21 2.79 30.46
N THR A 10 -58.78 3.87 31.10
CA THR A 10 -57.43 4.12 31.64
C THR A 10 -57.15 3.30 32.89
N LEU A 11 -55.91 2.81 33.04
CA LEU A 11 -55.30 2.61 34.36
C LEU A 11 -53.77 2.80 34.28
N ALA A 12 -53.31 3.98 34.68
CA ALA A 12 -52.00 4.16 35.33
C ALA A 12 -52.20 3.82 36.82
N PRO A 13 -51.23 3.25 37.55
CA PRO A 13 -49.97 3.94 37.92
C PRO A 13 -48.77 2.95 37.89
N LEU A 14 -47.52 3.21 38.26
CA LEU A 14 -46.96 3.93 39.40
C LEU A 14 -45.45 4.05 39.14
N LEU A 15 -44.88 5.23 39.38
CA LEU A 15 -43.43 5.47 39.41
C LEU A 15 -42.76 4.56 40.45
N THR A 16 -41.71 3.84 40.06
CA THR A 16 -40.67 3.39 40.99
C THR A 16 -39.30 3.80 40.43
N LEU A 17 -38.68 4.78 41.06
CA LEU A 17 -37.24 5.03 40.92
C LEU A 17 -36.51 3.90 41.62
N ALA A 18 -35.79 3.09 40.87
CA ALA A 18 -34.72 2.24 41.39
C ALA A 18 -33.44 2.59 40.63
N ALA A 19 -32.76 3.63 41.10
CA ALA A 19 -31.34 3.82 40.85
C ALA A 19 -30.60 2.75 41.65
N CYS A 20 -30.01 1.78 40.94
CA CYS A 20 -28.99 0.91 41.49
C CYS A 20 -27.70 1.19 40.74
N ASP A 21 -26.89 2.08 41.34
CA ASP A 21 -25.47 2.25 41.10
C ASP A 21 -24.78 0.89 41.00
N LYS A 22 -24.20 0.60 39.84
CA LYS A 22 -23.32 -0.54 39.64
C LYS A 22 -21.90 -0.11 40.08
N PRO A 23 -21.34 -0.67 41.15
CA PRO A 23 -19.98 -0.35 41.56
C PRO A 23 -19.00 -0.83 40.48
N ALA A 24 -18.03 0.03 40.15
CA ALA A 24 -16.88 -0.33 39.32
C ALA A 24 -16.14 -1.52 39.95
N PRO A 25 -15.62 -2.47 39.15
CA PRO A 25 -14.77 -3.52 39.68
C PRO A 25 -13.48 -2.89 40.21
N THR A 26 -13.29 -2.97 41.52
CA THR A 26 -12.07 -2.61 42.22
C THR A 26 -10.92 -3.50 41.73
N SER A 27 -9.96 -2.89 41.04
CA SER A 27 -8.65 -3.49 40.78
C SER A 27 -7.96 -3.76 42.11
N GLN A 28 -7.96 -5.01 42.56
CA GLN A 28 -7.09 -5.46 43.64
C GLN A 28 -5.68 -5.67 43.11
N GLN A 29 -4.80 -4.75 43.48
CA GLN A 29 -3.36 -4.84 43.31
C GLN A 29 -2.81 -5.72 44.43
N SER A 30 -2.29 -6.90 44.08
CA SER A 30 -1.52 -7.76 45.00
C SER A 30 -0.05 -7.68 44.60
N PRO A 31 0.90 -7.52 45.54
CA PRO A 31 2.29 -7.25 45.23
C PRO A 31 3.03 -8.53 44.83
N ALA A 32 3.61 -8.54 43.64
CA ALA A 32 4.54 -9.58 43.20
C ALA A 32 5.98 -9.26 43.67
N PRO A 33 6.76 -10.27 44.07
CA PRO A 33 8.07 -10.11 44.72
C PRO A 33 9.18 -9.66 43.76
N ALA A 34 10.11 -8.88 44.29
CA ALA A 34 11.33 -8.46 43.59
C ALA A 34 12.32 -9.64 43.43
N VAL A 35 12.73 -9.90 42.19
CA VAL A 35 13.88 -10.74 41.81
C VAL A 35 14.60 -10.10 40.60
N PRO A 36 15.90 -10.36 40.38
CA PRO A 36 16.88 -9.36 39.92
C PRO A 36 16.91 -9.06 38.42
N ALA A 37 17.53 -7.93 38.09
CA ALA A 37 17.88 -7.49 36.74
C ALA A 37 18.62 -8.59 35.95
N ALA A 38 18.03 -8.98 34.82
CA ALA A 38 18.66 -9.74 33.75
C ALA A 38 19.11 -8.78 32.63
N PRO A 39 20.21 -9.07 31.91
CA PRO A 39 20.88 -8.12 31.03
C PRO A 39 20.10 -7.88 29.74
N ALA A 40 20.37 -6.71 29.13
CA ALA A 40 19.76 -6.25 27.88
C ALA A 40 19.81 -7.32 26.77
N PRO A 41 18.76 -7.45 25.93
CA PRO A 41 18.85 -8.25 24.73
C PRO A 41 19.86 -7.58 23.77
N THR A 42 20.96 -8.29 23.56
CA THR A 42 21.91 -8.11 22.46
C THR A 42 21.17 -7.74 21.17
N THR A 43 21.62 -6.66 20.54
CA THR A 43 21.27 -6.29 19.17
C THR A 43 21.55 -7.48 18.25
N ALA A 44 20.50 -8.27 17.98
CA ALA A 44 20.51 -9.18 16.85
C ALA A 44 20.59 -8.31 15.61
N GLY A 45 21.77 -8.30 14.98
CA GLY A 45 21.96 -7.64 13.70
C GLY A 45 20.91 -8.14 12.72
N HIS A 46 20.09 -7.22 12.22
CA HIS A 46 19.37 -7.45 10.98
C HIS A 46 20.43 -7.46 9.89
N THR A 47 21.04 -8.61 9.64
CA THR A 47 21.74 -8.84 8.38
C THR A 47 20.68 -8.83 7.29
N THR A 48 20.39 -7.63 6.77
CA THR A 48 19.79 -7.44 5.47
C THR A 48 20.54 -8.36 4.49
N PRO A 49 19.86 -9.30 3.81
CA PRO A 49 20.52 -10.09 2.77
C PRO A 49 21.10 -9.11 1.75
N ALA A 50 22.43 -9.12 1.62
CA ALA A 50 23.14 -8.27 0.68
C ALA A 50 22.72 -8.67 -0.73
N ALA A 51 22.00 -7.78 -1.40
CA ALA A 51 21.77 -7.90 -2.81
C ALA A 51 23.06 -7.49 -3.52
N SER A 52 23.76 -8.48 -4.08
CA SER A 52 24.98 -8.31 -4.88
C SER A 52 24.80 -8.92 -6.27
N GLY A 53 23.57 -8.94 -6.78
CA GLY A 53 23.29 -9.38 -8.13
C GLY A 53 23.76 -8.34 -9.15
N ALA A 54 24.06 -8.79 -10.37
CA ALA A 54 24.10 -7.88 -11.51
C ALA A 54 22.67 -7.37 -11.82
N PRO A 55 22.51 -6.17 -12.40
CA PRO A 55 21.24 -5.75 -12.95
C PRO A 55 20.67 -6.82 -13.88
N THR A 56 19.37 -7.11 -13.75
CA THR A 56 18.72 -8.19 -14.49
C THR A 56 17.69 -7.61 -15.45
N THR A 57 17.80 -7.92 -16.74
CA THR A 57 16.79 -7.52 -17.73
C THR A 57 15.62 -8.50 -17.71
N LEU A 58 14.40 -7.96 -17.64
CA LEU A 58 13.15 -8.72 -17.71
C LEU A 58 12.32 -8.23 -18.88
N THR A 59 11.62 -9.16 -19.53
CA THR A 59 10.60 -8.86 -20.54
C THR A 59 9.28 -9.45 -20.08
N ILE A 60 8.28 -8.59 -19.87
CA ILE A 60 6.90 -8.97 -19.54
C ILE A 60 6.01 -8.52 -20.69
N ASP A 61 5.41 -9.49 -21.37
CA ASP A 61 4.70 -9.29 -22.63
C ASP A 61 5.62 -8.59 -23.66
N ARG A 62 5.36 -7.32 -23.99
CA ARG A 62 6.20 -6.51 -24.89
C ARG A 62 7.02 -5.43 -24.19
N VAL A 63 6.95 -5.35 -22.86
CA VAL A 63 7.67 -4.35 -22.06
C VAL A 63 8.95 -4.97 -21.53
N THR A 64 10.09 -4.34 -21.84
CA THR A 64 11.41 -4.74 -21.34
C THR A 64 11.97 -3.65 -20.44
N PHE A 65 12.57 -4.03 -19.32
CA PHE A 65 13.23 -3.12 -18.38
C PHE A 65 14.34 -3.86 -17.63
N THR A 66 15.24 -3.12 -16.98
CA THR A 66 16.35 -3.68 -16.20
C THR A 66 16.15 -3.40 -14.72
N ALA A 67 15.89 -4.46 -13.94
CA ALA A 67 15.79 -4.38 -12.49
C ALA A 67 17.17 -4.15 -11.86
N PRO A 68 17.30 -3.27 -10.85
CA PRO A 68 18.55 -3.04 -10.14
C PRO A 68 19.10 -4.30 -9.49
N GLY A 69 20.43 -4.48 -9.55
CA GLY A 69 21.11 -5.67 -9.02
C GLY A 69 21.11 -5.79 -7.48
N ASN A 70 20.83 -4.68 -6.81
CA ASN A 70 20.66 -4.60 -5.36
C ASN A 70 19.22 -4.84 -4.89
N TRP A 71 18.32 -5.26 -5.78
CA TRP A 71 16.97 -5.69 -5.41
C TRP A 71 16.91 -7.22 -5.34
N VAL A 72 16.21 -7.76 -4.35
CA VAL A 72 16.08 -9.21 -4.16
C VAL A 72 14.80 -9.68 -4.83
N ALA A 73 14.90 -10.52 -5.85
CA ALA A 73 13.73 -11.12 -6.50
C ALA A 73 12.97 -12.04 -5.52
N GLU A 74 11.65 -11.98 -5.55
CA GLU A 74 10.76 -12.80 -4.73
C GLU A 74 9.67 -13.45 -5.60
N PRO A 75 9.11 -14.60 -5.17
CA PRO A 75 7.93 -15.16 -5.82
C PRO A 75 6.78 -14.13 -5.81
N PRO A 76 6.07 -13.93 -6.94
CA PRO A 76 4.93 -13.02 -6.99
C PRO A 76 3.84 -13.42 -6.00
N ALA A 77 3.39 -12.47 -5.16
CA ALA A 77 2.41 -12.75 -4.10
C ALA A 77 0.99 -13.10 -4.61
N ASN A 78 0.68 -12.83 -5.88
CA ASN A 78 -0.59 -13.19 -6.51
C ASN A 78 -0.47 -13.22 -8.05
N MET A 79 -1.49 -13.74 -8.73
CA MET A 79 -1.51 -13.92 -10.18
C MET A 79 -1.49 -12.62 -10.99
N MET A 80 -1.79 -11.46 -10.38
CA MET A 80 -1.70 -10.17 -11.09
C MET A 80 -0.26 -9.67 -11.20
N ARG A 81 0.64 -10.17 -10.34
CA ARG A 81 2.05 -9.79 -10.31
C ARG A 81 2.83 -10.71 -11.25
N ALA A 82 3.44 -10.15 -12.28
CA ALA A 82 4.33 -10.87 -13.20
C ALA A 82 5.74 -11.03 -12.63
N ALA A 83 6.17 -10.09 -11.78
CA ALA A 83 7.43 -10.14 -11.05
C ALA A 83 7.29 -9.37 -9.72
N GLN A 84 8.13 -9.72 -8.74
CA GLN A 84 8.19 -9.06 -7.44
C GLN A 84 9.64 -9.00 -6.95
N PHE A 85 9.96 -7.90 -6.28
CA PHE A 85 11.27 -7.63 -5.72
C PHE A 85 11.12 -7.00 -4.33
N ARG A 86 12.02 -7.35 -3.42
CA ARG A 86 12.24 -6.64 -2.16
C ARG A 86 13.37 -5.64 -2.32
N ILE A 87 13.15 -4.44 -1.78
CA ILE A 87 14.08 -3.31 -1.77
C ILE A 87 14.40 -3.01 -0.30
N GLY A 88 15.68 -3.10 0.08
CA GLY A 88 16.06 -2.94 1.48
C GLY A 88 15.35 -3.94 2.40
N ALA A 89 14.98 -3.51 3.60
CA ALA A 89 14.38 -4.39 4.61
C ALA A 89 12.84 -4.46 4.52
N ASP A 90 12.19 -3.42 4.03
CA ASP A 90 10.76 -3.16 4.29
C ASP A 90 10.00 -2.49 3.12
N ALA A 91 10.61 -2.41 1.93
CA ALA A 91 9.95 -1.95 0.72
C ALA A 91 9.87 -3.07 -0.33
N ALA A 92 8.85 -3.01 -1.18
CA ALA A 92 8.67 -3.97 -2.27
C ALA A 92 8.31 -3.26 -3.57
N ALA A 93 8.84 -3.79 -4.68
CA ALA A 93 8.44 -3.45 -6.04
C ALA A 93 7.78 -4.65 -6.70
N ALA A 94 6.80 -4.41 -7.57
CA ALA A 94 6.22 -5.45 -8.39
C ALA A 94 5.79 -4.94 -9.75
N VAL A 95 5.76 -5.85 -10.71
CA VAL A 95 5.25 -5.63 -12.07
C VAL A 95 3.87 -6.23 -12.15
N PHE A 96 2.89 -5.43 -12.56
CA PHE A 96 1.51 -5.83 -12.69
C PHE A 96 1.11 -5.88 -14.16
N LYS A 97 0.48 -6.98 -14.56
CA LYS A 97 -0.03 -7.20 -15.91
C LYS A 97 -1.54 -7.47 -15.90
N GLY A 98 -2.19 -7.32 -17.05
CA GLY A 98 -3.64 -7.51 -17.18
C GLY A 98 -4.46 -6.41 -16.50
N ILE A 99 -3.86 -5.23 -16.30
CA ILE A 99 -4.51 -4.08 -15.68
C ILE A 99 -5.23 -3.30 -16.77
N ARG A 100 -6.51 -3.02 -16.53
CA ARG A 100 -7.35 -2.26 -17.45
C ARG A 100 -7.51 -0.80 -17.02
N GLY A 101 -8.07 0.02 -17.91
CA GLY A 101 -8.35 1.44 -17.70
C GLY A 101 -7.25 2.35 -18.25
N SER A 102 -7.51 3.66 -18.24
CA SER A 102 -6.56 4.67 -18.71
C SER A 102 -5.42 4.91 -17.71
N ALA A 103 -4.35 5.56 -18.17
CA ALA A 103 -3.32 6.09 -17.28
C ALA A 103 -3.91 6.98 -16.17
N ASP A 104 -4.75 7.96 -16.52
CA ASP A 104 -5.35 8.90 -15.57
C ASP A 104 -6.15 8.19 -14.47
N PHE A 105 -6.96 7.19 -14.83
CA PHE A 105 -7.73 6.42 -13.87
C PHE A 105 -6.82 5.69 -12.87
N ASN A 106 -5.73 5.10 -13.37
CA ASN A 106 -4.77 4.38 -12.54
C ASN A 106 -3.95 5.32 -11.64
N LEU A 107 -3.51 6.45 -12.16
CA LEU A 107 -2.75 7.47 -11.44
C LEU A 107 -3.59 8.10 -10.33
N ALA A 108 -4.85 8.47 -10.63
CA ALA A 108 -5.78 8.99 -9.63
C ALA A 108 -6.02 7.99 -8.48
N ARG A 109 -6.11 6.69 -8.81
CA ARG A 109 -6.21 5.63 -7.79
C ARG A 109 -4.95 5.55 -6.94
N TRP A 110 -3.75 5.70 -7.51
CA TRP A 110 -2.51 5.66 -6.72
C TRP A 110 -2.35 6.89 -5.83
N GLU A 111 -2.73 8.06 -6.31
CA GLU A 111 -2.78 9.28 -5.50
C GLU A 111 -3.78 9.14 -4.34
N ALA A 112 -4.95 8.55 -4.58
CA ALA A 112 -5.96 8.32 -3.54
C ALA A 112 -5.50 7.36 -2.42
N GLN A 113 -4.42 6.60 -2.64
CA GLN A 113 -3.78 5.79 -1.59
C GLN A 113 -2.90 6.63 -0.67
N LEU A 114 -2.68 7.91 -0.95
CA LEU A 114 -2.01 8.84 -0.06
C LEU A 114 -3.08 9.72 0.59
N VAL A 115 -3.35 9.51 1.88
CA VAL A 115 -4.60 9.96 2.52
C VAL A 115 -4.47 11.20 3.41
N ASN A 116 -3.26 11.78 3.54
CA ASN A 116 -3.03 12.97 4.36
C ASN A 116 -2.93 14.27 3.55
N ASP A 117 -3.11 15.41 4.23
CA ASP A 117 -3.03 16.75 3.63
C ASP A 117 -1.59 17.14 3.24
N ASP A 118 -0.58 16.58 3.92
CA ASP A 118 0.83 16.79 3.61
C ASP A 118 1.36 15.88 2.48
N LYS A 119 0.48 15.18 1.75
CA LYS A 119 0.94 14.35 0.64
C LYS A 119 1.56 15.20 -0.46
N HIS A 120 2.61 14.69 -1.07
CA HIS A 120 3.18 15.26 -2.29
C HIS A 120 3.15 14.20 -3.39
N VAL A 121 2.51 14.55 -4.50
CA VAL A 121 2.49 13.75 -5.72
C VAL A 121 3.10 14.54 -6.87
N GLN A 122 3.88 13.87 -7.69
CA GLN A 122 4.38 14.35 -8.96
C GLN A 122 4.26 13.24 -10.00
N THR A 123 3.75 13.58 -11.18
CA THR A 123 3.77 12.68 -12.34
C THR A 123 4.49 13.39 -13.48
N THR A 124 5.40 12.69 -14.14
CA THR A 124 6.01 13.12 -15.39
C THR A 124 5.68 12.12 -16.49
N GLU A 125 5.71 12.59 -17.73
CA GLU A 125 5.32 11.80 -18.89
C GLU A 125 6.50 11.69 -19.86
N ARG A 126 6.62 10.55 -20.52
CA ARG A 126 7.63 10.29 -21.54
C ARG A 126 7.01 9.48 -22.67
N ASP A 127 7.14 9.97 -23.89
CA ASP A 127 6.79 9.20 -25.07
C ASP A 127 7.81 8.09 -25.30
N LEU A 128 7.30 6.88 -25.55
CA LEU A 128 8.08 5.72 -25.95
C LEU A 128 7.76 5.37 -27.39
N THR A 129 8.66 4.64 -28.05
CA THR A 129 8.27 3.93 -29.27
C THR A 129 7.17 2.92 -28.91
N ASN A 130 6.00 3.04 -29.54
CA ASN A 130 4.82 2.16 -29.38
C ASN A 130 4.05 2.27 -28.04
N ALA A 131 4.35 3.24 -27.17
CA ALA A 131 3.67 3.36 -25.87
C ALA A 131 3.82 4.77 -25.28
N LYS A 132 3.09 5.04 -24.20
CA LYS A 132 3.29 6.22 -23.35
C LYS A 132 3.64 5.80 -21.94
N LEU A 133 4.67 6.42 -21.36
CA LEU A 133 5.09 6.16 -19.99
C LEU A 133 4.71 7.33 -19.08
N TYR A 134 4.17 6.99 -17.92
CA TYR A 134 3.89 7.91 -16.83
C TYR A 134 4.72 7.50 -15.61
N HIS A 135 5.62 8.38 -15.17
CA HIS A 135 6.46 8.19 -13.99
C HIS A 135 5.87 8.98 -12.82
N PHE A 136 5.31 8.23 -11.88
CA PHE A 136 4.64 8.71 -10.67
C PHE A 136 5.58 8.64 -9.47
N VAL A 137 5.62 9.70 -8.68
CA VAL A 137 6.31 9.79 -7.39
C VAL A 137 5.34 10.38 -6.38
N GLY A 138 5.02 9.61 -5.34
CA GLY A 138 4.12 10.03 -4.28
C GLY A 138 4.72 9.80 -2.90
N THR A 139 4.51 10.73 -1.97
CA THR A 139 4.88 10.59 -0.56
C THR A 139 3.73 11.03 0.33
N GLY A 140 3.59 10.42 1.50
CA GLY A 140 2.53 10.75 2.46
C GLY A 140 2.19 9.60 3.39
N THR A 141 0.98 9.61 3.93
CA THR A 141 0.40 8.46 4.64
C THR A 141 -0.22 7.52 3.63
N PHE A 142 0.37 6.33 3.46
CA PHE A 142 -0.10 5.33 2.52
C PHE A 142 -1.19 4.45 3.12
N ASP A 143 -2.32 4.33 2.44
CA ASP A 143 -3.37 3.36 2.71
C ASP A 143 -3.61 2.52 1.45
N GLY A 144 -3.10 1.28 1.48
CA GLY A 144 -3.26 0.32 0.39
C GLY A 144 -4.62 -0.38 0.36
N GLY A 145 -5.47 -0.13 1.36
CA GLY A 145 -6.76 -0.80 1.55
C GLY A 145 -6.68 -2.33 1.55
N MET A 146 -7.81 -2.96 1.22
CA MET A 146 -7.91 -4.43 1.14
C MET A 146 -6.95 -5.05 0.12
N SER A 147 -6.57 -4.32 -0.93
CA SER A 147 -5.66 -4.81 -1.97
C SER A 147 -4.25 -5.12 -1.45
N MET A 148 -3.87 -4.56 -0.29
CA MET A 148 -2.59 -4.81 0.38
C MET A 148 -2.79 -5.51 1.74
N GLY A 149 -3.91 -6.22 1.92
CA GLY A 149 -4.17 -6.97 3.15
C GLY A 149 -4.54 -6.09 4.36
N ASN A 150 -5.09 -4.89 4.10
CA ASN A 150 -5.64 -3.98 5.10
C ASN A 150 -4.69 -3.72 6.30
N GLN A 151 -3.49 -3.22 6.02
CA GLN A 151 -2.50 -2.87 7.05
C GLN A 151 -2.82 -1.54 7.78
N GLY A 152 -3.91 -0.87 7.39
CA GLY A 152 -4.25 0.48 7.85
C GLY A 152 -3.31 1.56 7.28
N PRO A 153 -3.54 2.83 7.65
CA PRO A 153 -2.72 3.94 7.19
C PRO A 153 -1.28 3.88 7.73
N GLN A 154 -0.30 4.02 6.84
CA GLN A 154 1.13 3.93 7.14
C GLN A 154 1.81 5.28 6.86
N PRO A 155 2.21 6.04 7.90
CA PRO A 155 2.80 7.36 7.73
C PRO A 155 4.23 7.29 7.19
N ASN A 156 4.70 8.38 6.57
CA ASN A 156 6.06 8.50 6.01
C ASN A 156 6.38 7.43 4.96
N TYR A 157 5.40 7.10 4.13
CA TYR A 157 5.55 6.16 3.02
C TYR A 157 5.83 6.89 1.72
N MET A 158 6.38 6.12 0.78
CA MET A 158 6.61 6.53 -0.59
C MET A 158 6.01 5.51 -1.55
N VAL A 159 5.44 5.99 -2.64
CA VAL A 159 4.94 5.21 -3.76
C VAL A 159 5.68 5.68 -5.01
N LEU A 160 6.39 4.77 -5.65
CA LEU A 160 7.03 4.98 -6.94
C LEU A 160 6.28 4.17 -7.99
N GLY A 161 5.91 4.77 -9.10
CA GLY A 161 5.12 4.14 -10.15
C GLY A 161 5.65 4.43 -11.53
N ALA A 162 5.68 3.42 -12.39
CA ALA A 162 5.92 3.53 -13.81
C ALA A 162 4.77 2.84 -14.51
N LEU A 163 3.85 3.61 -15.08
CA LEU A 163 2.70 3.12 -15.83
C LEU A 163 2.99 3.23 -17.33
N ILE A 164 2.95 2.09 -18.01
CA ILE A 164 3.15 1.96 -19.45
C ILE A 164 1.78 1.73 -20.08
N GLU A 165 1.27 2.76 -20.75
CA GLU A 165 0.05 2.66 -21.56
C GLU A 165 0.43 2.09 -22.94
N LEU A 166 -0.06 0.88 -23.22
CA LEU A 166 0.27 0.09 -24.42
C LEU A 166 -0.79 0.24 -25.53
N GLY A 167 -1.95 0.78 -25.19
CA GLY A 167 -3.10 0.93 -26.07
C GLY A 167 -4.39 1.22 -25.28
N PRO A 168 -5.55 1.26 -25.95
CA PRO A 168 -6.82 1.54 -25.29
C PRO A 168 -7.10 0.54 -24.17
N GLU A 169 -7.17 1.05 -22.94
CA GLU A 169 -7.40 0.25 -21.71
C GLU A 169 -6.35 -0.85 -21.43
N GLU A 170 -5.17 -0.81 -22.06
CA GLU A 170 -4.11 -1.79 -21.82
C GLU A 170 -2.93 -1.13 -21.12
N CYS A 171 -2.70 -1.50 -19.86
CA CYS A 171 -1.58 -1.00 -19.08
C CYS A 171 -0.76 -2.13 -18.47
N ILE A 172 0.56 -1.95 -18.49
CA ILE A 172 1.48 -2.63 -17.56
C ILE A 172 2.01 -1.56 -16.62
N TYR A 173 2.14 -1.87 -15.33
CA TYR A 173 2.83 -0.95 -14.44
C TYR A 173 3.81 -1.65 -13.51
N ILE A 174 4.91 -0.95 -13.24
CA ILE A 174 5.86 -1.28 -12.19
C ILE A 174 5.58 -0.33 -11.03
N LYS A 175 5.41 -0.86 -9.82
CA LYS A 175 5.12 -0.04 -8.65
C LYS A 175 5.92 -0.51 -7.44
N ALA A 176 6.62 0.42 -6.81
CA ALA A 176 7.25 0.23 -5.51
C ALA A 176 6.48 0.96 -4.41
N THR A 177 6.42 0.33 -3.24
CA THR A 177 5.74 0.88 -2.06
C THR A 177 6.48 0.44 -0.81
N GLY A 178 6.67 1.37 0.12
CA GLY A 178 7.33 1.12 1.39
C GLY A 178 7.68 2.43 2.12
N PRO A 179 8.36 2.35 3.27
CA PRO A 179 8.81 3.51 4.01
C PRO A 179 9.67 4.43 3.14
N ARG A 180 9.44 5.75 3.25
CA ARG A 180 10.21 6.76 2.53
C ARG A 180 11.70 6.66 2.84
N ALA A 181 12.06 6.32 4.08
CA ALA A 181 13.45 6.12 4.49
C ALA A 181 14.18 5.03 3.68
N THR A 182 13.44 4.07 3.11
CA THR A 182 13.98 2.97 2.29
C THR A 182 13.92 3.29 0.80
N LEU A 183 12.85 3.91 0.32
CA LEU A 183 12.67 4.20 -1.11
C LEU A 183 13.36 5.50 -1.56
N GLU A 184 13.54 6.49 -0.70
CA GLU A 184 14.23 7.73 -1.03
C GLU A 184 15.68 7.48 -1.48
N PRO A 185 16.50 6.70 -0.75
CA PRO A 185 17.85 6.36 -1.19
C PRO A 185 17.88 5.48 -2.45
N ALA A 186 16.83 4.69 -2.70
CA ALA A 186 16.71 3.82 -3.86
C ALA A 186 16.26 4.56 -5.14
N ARG A 187 16.05 5.89 -5.09
CA ARG A 187 15.53 6.65 -6.24
C ARG A 187 16.41 6.58 -7.48
N ALA A 188 17.74 6.67 -7.33
CA ALA A 188 18.63 6.61 -8.49
C ALA A 188 18.51 5.26 -9.23
N ASP A 189 18.39 4.16 -8.49
CA ASP A 189 18.19 2.82 -9.05
C ASP A 189 16.80 2.68 -9.70
N TRP A 190 15.77 3.24 -9.05
CA TRP A 190 14.43 3.31 -9.61
C TRP A 190 14.40 4.08 -10.94
N ASP A 191 14.98 5.27 -10.97
CA ASP A 191 15.01 6.13 -12.16
C ASP A 191 15.80 5.46 -13.30
N ALA A 192 16.91 4.78 -12.99
CA ALA A 192 17.65 3.98 -13.97
C ALA A 192 16.80 2.85 -14.56
N MET A 193 16.04 2.13 -13.72
CA MET A 193 15.10 1.11 -14.18
C MET A 193 14.01 1.72 -15.08
N VAL A 194 13.38 2.82 -14.68
CA VAL A 194 12.33 3.50 -15.47
C VAL A 194 12.86 4.00 -16.80
N ASN A 195 14.08 4.53 -16.84
CA ASN A 195 14.74 4.99 -18.06
C ASN A 195 15.10 3.84 -19.00
N SER A 196 15.32 2.63 -18.48
CA SER A 196 15.58 1.43 -19.29
C SER A 196 14.33 0.85 -19.97
N ILE A 197 13.12 1.35 -19.64
CA ILE A 197 11.87 0.83 -20.19
C ILE A 197 11.83 1.03 -21.71
N ALA A 198 11.64 -0.07 -22.42
CA ALA A 198 11.42 -0.15 -23.86
C ALA A 198 10.21 -1.04 -24.17
N VAL A 199 9.50 -0.72 -25.27
CA VAL A 199 8.29 -1.43 -25.70
C VAL A 199 8.41 -1.91 -27.13
N ALA A 200 8.31 -3.22 -27.32
CA ALA A 200 8.28 -3.83 -28.65
C ALA A 200 6.91 -3.58 -29.34
N PRO A 201 6.82 -3.65 -30.68
CA PRO A 201 5.56 -3.50 -31.40
C PRO A 201 4.49 -4.49 -30.96
N ALA A 202 3.23 -4.18 -31.28
CA ALA A 202 2.16 -5.13 -31.11
C ALA A 202 2.30 -6.34 -32.05
N ALA A 203 2.03 -7.54 -31.53
CA ALA A 203 1.90 -8.73 -32.37
C ALA A 203 0.66 -8.53 -33.25
N GLN A 204 0.83 -8.76 -34.56
CA GLN A 204 -0.23 -8.67 -35.58
C GLN A 204 -1.16 -9.88 -35.52
#